data_AF-A0A2U1PM58-F1
#
_entry.id   AF-A0A2U1PM58-F1
#
_cell.length_a   1.000
_cell.length_b   1.000
_cell.length_c   1.000
_cell.angle_alpha   90.00
_cell.angle_beta   90.00
_cell.angle_gamma   90.00
#
_symmetry.space_group_name_H-M   'P 1'
#
loop_
_entity.id
_entity.type
_entity.pdbx_description
1 polymer ?
#
loop_
_entity_poly.entity_id
_entity_poly.type
_entity_poly.pdbx_seq_one_letter_code
_entity_poly.pdbx_strand_id
1 'polypeptide(L)' 'MVKLSRKGIRVQVRSVYIEGRSQPLRGQYFFAYRIRITNNSDCPVQLLKRHWVITNANEKSEDEGDFEMKAHR' A
#
# COMPACT_ATOMS: atom_id res chain seq x y z
N MET A 1 7.18 -6.82 6.08
CA MET A 1 7.11 -5.35 6.36
C MET A 1 8.18 -4.67 5.52
N VAL A 2 7.79 -3.78 4.62
CA VAL A 2 8.72 -3.02 3.76
C VAL A 2 8.99 -1.67 4.42
N LYS A 3 10.24 -1.19 4.35
CA LYS A 3 10.65 0.13 4.85
C LYS A 3 11.49 0.83 3.78
N LEU A 4 11.18 2.10 3.53
CA LEU A 4 11.94 2.97 2.63
C LEU A 4 12.16 4.31 3.33
N SER A 5 13.32 4.92 3.10
CA SER A 5 13.64 6.23 3.66
C SER A 5 14.35 7.06 2.60
N ARG A 6 13.78 8.22 2.26
CA ARG A 6 14.36 9.14 1.26
C ARG A 6 14.07 10.57 1.64
N LYS A 7 15.10 11.44 1.61
CA LYS A 7 15.00 12.87 1.96
C LYS A 7 14.26 13.12 3.30
N GLY A 8 14.57 12.35 4.33
CA GLY A 8 13.92 12.45 5.65
C GLY A 8 12.51 11.85 5.73
N ILE A 9 11.90 11.45 4.61
CA ILE A 9 10.59 10.80 4.59
C ILE A 9 10.76 9.29 4.72
N ARG A 10 10.23 8.73 5.80
CA ARG A 10 10.21 7.30 6.07
C ARG A 10 8.83 6.74 5.74
N VAL A 11 8.79 5.71 4.91
CA VAL A 11 7.57 4.97 4.55
C VAL A 11 7.71 3.53 5.06
N GLN A 12 6.71 3.04 5.77
CA GLN A 12 6.65 1.68 6.29
C GLN A 12 5.34 1.03 5.83
N VAL A 13 5.42 -0.16 5.25
CA VAL A 13 4.26 -0.87 4.73
C VAL A 13 4.18 -2.25 5.37
N ARG A 14 2.99 -2.61 5.84
CA ARG A 14 2.64 -3.97 6.26
C ARG A 14 1.43 -4.44 5.48
N SER A 15 1.56 -5.58 4.81
CA SER A 15 0.43 -6.30 4.22
C SER A 15 -0.08 -7.35 5.18
N VAL A 16 -1.38 -7.61 5.13
CA VAL A 16 -2.06 -8.68 5.88
C VAL A 16 -3.04 -9.36 4.94
N TYR A 17 -2.95 -10.68 4.85
CA TYR A 17 -3.94 -11.49 4.15
C TYR A 17 -5.22 -11.61 4.98
N ILE A 18 -6.38 -11.39 4.37
CA ILE A 18 -7.68 -11.44 5.05
C ILE A 18 -8.42 -12.69 4.60
N GLU A 19 -8.23 -13.77 5.36
CA GLU A 19 -8.78 -15.08 5.05
C GLU A 19 -10.30 -15.05 4.90
N GLY A 20 -11.03 -14.40 5.82
CA GLY A 20 -12.49 -14.33 5.80
C GLY A 20 -13.10 -13.57 4.59
N ARG A 21 -12.28 -12.88 3.79
CA ARG A 21 -12.71 -12.24 2.53
C ARG A 21 -12.11 -12.89 1.28
N SER A 22 -11.31 -13.93 1.46
CA SER A 22 -10.60 -14.59 0.37
C SER A 22 -11.30 -15.90 0.00
N GLN A 23 -11.21 -16.29 -1.27
CA GLN A 23 -11.68 -17.57 -1.79
C GLN A 23 -10.54 -18.22 -2.59
N PRO A 24 -9.53 -18.83 -1.93
CA PRO A 24 -8.35 -19.38 -2.60
C PRO A 24 -8.68 -20.42 -3.68
N LEU A 25 -9.68 -21.26 -3.44
CA LEU A 25 -10.15 -22.27 -4.40
C LEU A 25 -10.71 -21.65 -5.69
N ARG A 26 -11.13 -20.38 -5.65
CA ARG A 26 -11.60 -19.61 -6.81
C ARG A 26 -10.54 -18.62 -7.32
N GLY A 27 -9.31 -18.68 -6.80
CA GLY A 27 -8.23 -17.76 -7.16
C GLY A 27 -8.43 -16.32 -6.69
N GLN A 28 -9.31 -16.07 -5.71
CA GLN A 28 -9.58 -14.73 -5.18
C GLN A 28 -8.87 -14.55 -3.84
N TYR A 29 -8.01 -13.54 -3.74
CA TYR A 29 -7.20 -13.27 -2.56
C TYR A 29 -7.38 -11.82 -2.12
N PHE A 30 -7.67 -11.61 -0.84
CA PHE A 30 -7.87 -10.28 -0.28
C PHE A 30 -6.71 -9.91 0.64
N PHE A 31 -6.11 -8.76 0.38
CA PHE A 31 -5.01 -8.21 1.18
C PHE A 31 -5.36 -6.80 1.66
N ALA A 32 -5.03 -6.52 2.92
CA ALA A 32 -5.09 -5.17 3.49
C ALA A 32 -3.67 -4.63 3.68
N TYR A 33 -3.48 -3.33 3.43
CA TYR A 33 -2.19 -2.67 3.60
C TYR A 33 -2.29 -1.58 4.66
N ARG A 34 -1.34 -1.59 5.61
CA ARG A 34 -1.14 -0.50 6.55
C ARG A 34 0.15 0.23 6.20
N ILE A 35 -0.01 1.48 5.76
CA ILE A 35 1.09 2.35 5.36
C ILE A 35 1.27 3.44 6.42
N ARG A 36 2.49 3.57 6.94
CA ARG A 36 2.90 4.66 7.84
C ARG A 36 3.92 5.51 7.12
N ILE A 37 3.57 6.78 6.89
CA ILE A 37 4.48 7.80 6.38
C ILE A 37 4.89 8.68 7.56
N THR A 38 6.19 8.93 7.73
CA THR A 38 6.74 9.74 8.82
C THR A 38 7.72 10.75 8.22
N ASN A 39 7.45 12.04 8.42
CA ASN A 39 8.36 13.11 8.07
C ASN A 39 9.37 13.29 9.20
N ASN A 40 10.65 12.99 8.96
CA ASN A 40 11.77 13.27 9.87
C ASN A 40 12.69 14.37 9.31
N SER A 41 12.18 15.20 8.39
CA SER A 41 12.89 16.38 7.90
C SER A 41 12.47 17.61 8.68
N ASP A 42 13.29 18.66 8.61
CA ASP A 42 13.06 19.92 9.34
C ASP A 42 12.03 20.84 8.64
N CYS A 43 11.51 20.42 7.49
CA CYS A 43 10.52 21.18 6.72
C CYS A 43 9.17 20.44 6.69
N PRO A 44 8.03 21.16 6.76
CA PRO A 44 6.73 20.59 6.45
C PRO A 44 6.70 20.01 5.03
N VAL A 45 6.01 18.88 4.86
CA VAL A 45 5.82 18.24 3.56
C VAL A 45 4.36 17.89 3.34
N GLN A 46 3.96 17.82 2.07
CA GLN A 46 2.63 17.41 1.67
C GLN A 46 2.72 16.20 0.75
N LEU A 47 1.89 15.19 1.00
CA LEU A 47 1.69 14.10 0.06
C LEU A 47 0.76 14.59 -1.05
N LEU A 48 1.28 14.74 -2.27
CA LEU A 48 0.49 15.23 -3.41
C LEU A 48 -0.16 14.08 -4.17
N LYS A 49 0.60 13.02 -4.45
CA LYS A 49 0.18 11.89 -5.27
C LYS A 49 0.80 10.60 -4.74
N ARG A 50 0.13 9.49 -5.02
CA ARG A 50 0.68 8.14 -4.86
C ARG A 50 0.47 7.37 -6.15
N HIS A 51 1.38 6.45 -6.43
CA HIS A 51 1.30 5.54 -7.57
C HIS A 51 1.61 4.14 -7.06
N TRP A 52 0.72 3.19 -7.34
CA TRP A 52 0.87 1.80 -6.92
C TRP A 52 1.05 0.94 -8.15
N VAL A 53 2.09 0.14 -8.13
CA VAL A 53 2.28 -0.96 -9.08
C VAL A 53 2.09 -2.23 -8.28
N ILE A 54 0.96 -2.91 -8.49
CA ILE A 54 0.67 -4.19 -7.85
C ILE A 54 0.88 -5.27 -8.91
N THR A 55 1.86 -6.14 -8.65
CA THR A 55 2.17 -7.28 -9.52
C THR A 55 1.58 -8.53 -8.89
N ASN A 56 0.71 -9.22 -9.63
CA ASN A 56 0.20 -10.51 -9.19
C ASN A 56 1.22 -11.64 -9.46
N ALA A 57 0.94 -12.84 -8.95
CA ALA A 57 1.84 -13.99 -9.09
C ALA A 57 2.08 -14.45 -10.55
N ASN A 58 1.25 -13.98 -11.49
CA ASN A 58 1.38 -14.30 -12.92
C ASN A 58 2.07 -13.16 -13.71
N GLU A 59 2.81 -12.28 -13.01
CA GLU A 59 3.55 -11.13 -13.57
C GLU A 59 2.70 -10.10 -14.32
N LYS A 60 1.37 -10.18 -14.22
CA LYS A 60 0.50 -9.10 -14.70
C LYS A 60 0.55 -7.97 -13.67
N SER A 61 1.00 -6.81 -14.14
CA SER A 61 1.02 -5.57 -13.37
C SER A 61 -0.24 -4.78 -13.72
N GLU A 62 -1.03 -4.46 -12.71
CA GLU A 62 -2.22 -3.61 -12.87
C GLU A 62 -1.88 -2.19 -12.39
N ASP A 63 -2.14 -1.21 -13.25
CA ASP A 63 -1.94 0.21 -12.97
C ASP A 63 -3.17 0.72 -12.20
N GLU A 64 -3.15 0.48 -10.90
CA GLU A 64 -4.25 0.84 -10.02
C GLU A 64 -4.17 2.34 -9.69
N GLY A 65 -4.73 3.16 -10.60
CA GLY A 65 -4.98 4.59 -10.42
C GLY A 65 -5.73 4.87 -9.11
N ASP A 66 -5.44 6.02 -8.50
CA ASP A 66 -5.83 6.47 -7.15
C ASP A 66 -6.98 5.68 -6.50
N PHE A 67 -6.65 4.56 -5.83
CA PHE A 67 -7.59 3.90 -4.95
C PHE A 67 -7.98 4.89 -3.87
N GLU A 68 -9.19 5.41 -3.89
CA GLU A 68 -9.74 6.20 -2.80
C GLU A 68 -9.70 5.33 -1.54
N MET A 69 -8.70 5.56 -0.69
CA MET A 69 -8.63 4.95 0.63
C MET A 69 -9.75 5.56 1.45
N LYS A 70 -10.95 4.98 1.36
CA LYS A 70 -12.06 5.34 2.23
C LYS A 70 -11.67 5.00 3.65
N ALA A 71 -11.18 6.01 4.37
CA ALA A 71 -11.11 5.99 5.81
C ALA A 71 -12.55 5.86 6.32
N HIS A 72 -12.97 4.64 6.66
CA HIS A 72 -14.16 4.47 7.49
C HIS A 72 -13.80 5.02 8.87
N ARG A 73 -14.49 6.11 9.22
CA ARG A 73 -14.63 6.58 10.59
C ARG A 73 -15.40 5.55 11.40
#